data_AF-A0A0C3QKV1-F1
#
_entry.id   AF-A0A0C3QKV1-F1
#
_cell.length_a   1.000
_cell.length_b   1.000
_cell.length_c   1.000
_cell.angle_alpha   90.00
_cell.angle_beta   90.00
_cell.angle_gamma   90.00
#
_symmetry.space_group_name_H-M   'P 1'
#
loop_
_entity.id
_entity.type
_entity.pdbx_description
1 polymer ?
#
loop_
_entity_poly.entity_id
_entity_poly.type
_entity_poly.pdbx_seq_one_letter_code
_entity_poly.pdbx_strand_id
1 'polypeptide(L)'
;MFSPARLPKAVASRSLLSARSSTPLRALSTQPLQSTPNQAQTNGRPRAQNLRDPKTFSTTFYLARKMKARKGNLPLVPHRYHSLMNALASNELFEEAMALIDDMVACGVAPDIGIYNYALKACANNPKRFRELLERMHNENVQWDAVTYSRVIHHRLQDGELELALQDFHAMLEAGHSIPIHIAERIAISAAKGDHPRLALDLIQVFEAGSGDALPHASWVQTLSKSVELYYDEGIRTCLERVQKDGISIDEGLTTELLLYSARVADLNLAESMLQHLKELKVKPEEQHLAPLLEIYVKNDDIAGAFAIVERMVDSGIDLTNTSAQCLADGLTAKQDQAALRKVYDALEEFKRSGKVIPIALINAALRGTTWCADKVDWWTNLYNDLGSFNTSPNMRTFDNLLQLCLVTKDEVLSQRIYDDIMARSAANASSDIRLRPGASTYRYLSLIAVQQREYEAAFHWLEETKAAGFIPHPGFYTSLVRRCAWRNDDRWKPALEEMKAQGYGTVTVEKFLRSRGLLPGSDGDVPSGGPRQSSERRDRPAPRRSQKAARDADV
;
A
#
# COMPACT_ATOMS: atom_id res chain seq x y z
N MET A 1 -8.29 23.05 12.76
CA MET A 1 -7.78 23.60 14.04
C MET A 1 -8.53 22.94 15.18
N PHE A 2 -8.02 21.83 15.72
CA PHE A 2 -8.42 21.32 17.04
C PHE A 2 -7.14 20.92 17.76
N SER A 3 -6.89 21.59 18.88
CA SER A 3 -5.75 21.36 19.77
C SER A 3 -5.99 20.06 20.57
N PRO A 4 -4.97 19.24 20.88
CA PRO A 4 -5.16 18.00 21.61
C PRO A 4 -5.37 18.29 23.09
N ALA A 5 -6.64 18.42 23.50
CA ALA A 5 -6.99 18.46 24.91
C ALA A 5 -6.86 17.05 25.49
N ARG A 6 -5.83 16.85 26.31
CA ARG A 6 -5.63 15.68 27.17
C ARG A 6 -6.91 15.44 27.97
N LEU A 7 -7.51 14.25 27.79
CA LEU A 7 -8.54 13.73 28.70
C LEU A 7 -7.98 13.65 30.13
N PRO A 8 -8.76 14.01 31.16
CA PRO A 8 -8.26 14.15 32.52
C PRO A 8 -7.96 12.78 33.17
N LYS A 9 -6.74 12.63 33.67
CA LYS A 9 -6.35 11.61 34.65
C LYS A 9 -6.97 11.95 36.00
N ALA A 10 -8.01 11.24 36.44
CA ALA A 10 -8.31 10.95 37.86
C ALA A 10 -9.64 10.19 37.98
N VAL A 11 -9.60 8.92 38.39
CA VAL A 11 -10.18 8.43 39.67
C VAL A 11 -9.50 7.09 39.97
N ALA A 12 -8.38 7.15 40.69
CA ALA A 12 -7.90 6.01 41.47
C ALA A 12 -8.15 6.35 42.94
N SER A 13 -9.10 5.65 43.58
CA SER A 13 -9.04 5.22 44.99
C SER A 13 -10.42 4.83 45.53
N ARG A 14 -10.68 3.52 45.63
CA ARG A 14 -11.22 2.93 46.86
C ARG A 14 -10.97 1.43 46.87
N SER A 15 -9.95 1.07 47.63
CA SER A 15 -9.59 -0.26 48.08
C SER A 15 -10.69 -0.88 48.96
N LEU A 16 -11.05 -2.13 48.69
CA LEU A 16 -11.34 -3.11 49.73
C LEU A 16 -10.66 -4.43 49.36
N LEU A 17 -9.68 -4.79 50.19
CA LEU A 17 -8.89 -6.01 50.17
C LEU A 17 -9.65 -7.16 50.83
N SER A 18 -9.35 -8.35 50.33
CA SER A 18 -9.33 -9.66 51.00
C SER A 18 -10.63 -10.33 51.44
N ALA A 19 -10.94 -11.46 50.81
CA ALA A 19 -10.91 -12.76 51.50
C ALA A 19 -10.87 -13.90 50.46
N ARG A 20 -9.73 -14.58 50.36
CA ARG A 20 -9.60 -15.92 49.79
C ARG A 20 -10.03 -16.92 50.88
N SER A 21 -10.90 -17.86 50.55
CA SER A 21 -10.93 -19.16 51.22
C SER A 21 -11.39 -20.25 50.25
N SER A 22 -10.42 -21.11 49.97
CA SER A 22 -10.50 -22.45 49.38
C SER A 22 -11.49 -23.38 50.10
N THR A 23 -12.19 -24.23 49.35
CA THR A 23 -12.29 -25.69 49.57
C THR A 23 -13.04 -26.37 48.42
N PRO A 24 -12.80 -27.68 48.17
CA PRO A 24 -12.87 -28.28 46.84
C PRO A 24 -14.14 -29.11 46.58
N LEU A 25 -14.56 -29.15 45.32
CA LEU A 25 -15.59 -30.06 44.81
C LEU A 25 -15.03 -31.47 44.69
N ARG A 26 -15.58 -32.41 45.48
CA ARG A 26 -15.32 -33.84 45.37
C ARG A 26 -16.41 -34.49 44.51
N ALA A 27 -15.95 -35.28 43.55
CA ALA A 27 -16.71 -36.02 42.55
C ALA A 27 -17.78 -36.95 43.13
N LEU A 28 -18.87 -37.15 42.39
CA LEU A 28 -19.51 -38.46 42.25
C LEU A 28 -20.04 -38.65 40.82
N SER A 29 -19.73 -39.83 40.32
CA SER A 29 -19.82 -40.34 38.96
C SER A 29 -21.22 -40.75 38.52
N THR A 30 -21.47 -40.58 37.22
CA THR A 30 -22.23 -41.42 36.28
C THR A 30 -23.02 -42.63 36.83
N GLN A 31 -24.31 -42.71 36.50
CA GLN A 31 -24.83 -43.70 35.53
C GLN A 31 -26.28 -43.38 35.08
N PRO A 32 -26.71 -43.89 33.90
CA PRO A 32 -27.89 -43.45 33.17
C PRO A 32 -29.11 -44.37 33.42
N LEU A 33 -30.31 -43.80 33.46
CA LEU A 33 -31.57 -44.58 33.48
C LEU A 33 -32.53 -44.10 32.39
N GLN A 34 -32.49 -44.86 31.30
CA GLN A 34 -33.60 -45.43 30.53
C GLN A 34 -34.94 -44.69 30.47
N SER A 35 -35.30 -44.42 29.22
CA SER A 35 -36.66 -44.19 28.72
C SER A 35 -37.68 -45.22 29.19
N THR A 36 -38.84 -44.77 29.67
CA THR A 36 -40.14 -45.36 29.31
C THR A 36 -41.22 -44.26 29.25
N PRO A 37 -42.23 -44.40 28.37
CA PRO A 37 -43.26 -43.40 28.12
C PRO A 37 -44.49 -43.64 29.00
N ASN A 38 -45.09 -42.60 29.57
CA ASN A 38 -46.55 -42.58 29.68
C ASN A 38 -47.14 -41.21 29.99
N GLN A 39 -48.39 -41.08 29.55
CA GLN A 39 -49.14 -39.89 29.23
C GLN A 39 -49.66 -39.09 30.44
N ALA A 40 -49.93 -37.81 30.14
CA ALA A 40 -51.01 -36.98 30.68
C ALA A 40 -50.95 -36.56 32.17
N GLN A 41 -50.56 -35.31 32.40
CA GLN A 41 -51.52 -34.24 32.73
C GLN A 41 -50.81 -32.89 32.76
N THR A 42 -51.16 -32.04 31.81
CA THR A 42 -50.65 -30.70 31.59
C THR A 42 -51.31 -29.70 32.56
N ASN A 43 -50.56 -29.21 33.54
CA ASN A 43 -50.82 -27.89 34.15
C ASN A 43 -49.82 -26.90 33.57
N GLY A 44 -50.21 -26.32 32.43
CA GLY A 44 -49.38 -25.51 31.56
C GLY A 44 -49.04 -24.13 32.16
N ARG A 45 -47.75 -23.92 32.43
CA ARG A 45 -47.12 -22.62 32.20
C ARG A 45 -46.55 -22.65 30.78
N PRO A 46 -46.90 -21.73 29.86
CA PRO A 46 -46.28 -21.72 28.55
C PRO A 46 -44.82 -21.29 28.68
N ARG A 47 -43.90 -22.15 28.24
CA ARG A 47 -42.48 -21.82 28.02
C ARG A 47 -42.37 -20.76 26.92
N ALA A 48 -41.40 -19.86 27.07
CA ALA A 48 -41.15 -18.68 26.22
C ALA A 48 -40.91 -18.93 24.72
N GLN A 49 -40.96 -20.18 24.23
CA GLN A 49 -40.75 -20.54 22.84
C GLN A 49 -42.03 -20.46 21.96
N ASN A 50 -43.24 -20.46 22.55
CA ASN A 50 -44.51 -20.48 21.80
C ASN A 50 -45.04 -19.09 21.36
N LEU A 51 -44.26 -18.02 21.51
CA LEU A 51 -44.68 -16.64 21.18
C LEU A 51 -44.35 -16.22 19.73
N ARG A 52 -43.83 -17.13 18.90
CA ARG A 52 -43.46 -16.85 17.50
C ARG A 52 -44.61 -17.06 16.50
N ASP A 53 -45.75 -17.60 16.91
CA ASP A 53 -46.88 -17.84 16.01
C ASP A 53 -47.81 -16.61 15.90
N PRO A 54 -48.14 -16.13 14.69
CA PRO A 54 -49.02 -14.96 14.50
C PRO A 54 -50.44 -15.16 15.04
N LYS A 55 -50.92 -16.41 15.12
CA LYS A 55 -52.20 -16.74 15.77
C LYS A 55 -52.17 -16.53 17.29
N THR A 56 -51.03 -16.78 17.92
CA THR A 56 -50.81 -16.59 19.37
C THR A 56 -50.73 -15.10 19.74
N PHE A 57 -50.29 -14.26 18.79
CA PHE A 57 -50.16 -12.80 18.95
C PHE A 57 -51.52 -12.07 19.00
N SER A 58 -52.41 -12.35 18.03
CA SER A 58 -53.80 -11.87 18.09
C SER A 58 -54.49 -12.31 19.38
N THR A 59 -54.25 -13.55 19.82
CA THR A 59 -54.80 -14.02 21.09
C THR A 59 -54.19 -13.36 22.32
N THR A 60 -52.91 -12.96 22.32
CA THR A 60 -52.29 -12.27 23.47
C THR A 60 -52.79 -10.84 23.62
N PHE A 61 -52.98 -10.12 22.51
CA PHE A 61 -53.60 -8.78 22.53
C PHE A 61 -55.09 -8.86 22.89
N TYR A 62 -55.82 -9.85 22.34
CA TYR A 62 -57.20 -10.16 22.72
C TYR A 62 -57.32 -10.52 24.21
N LEU A 63 -56.40 -11.33 24.74
CA LEU A 63 -56.36 -11.70 26.17
C LEU A 63 -56.04 -10.49 27.04
N ALA A 64 -55.09 -9.63 26.66
CA ALA A 64 -54.79 -8.39 27.38
C ALA A 64 -56.02 -7.47 27.45
N ARG A 65 -56.70 -7.25 26.32
CA ARG A 65 -57.93 -6.45 26.21
C ARG A 65 -59.10 -7.07 27.00
N LYS A 66 -59.25 -8.40 26.96
CA LYS A 66 -60.25 -9.16 27.72
C LYS A 66 -59.98 -9.15 29.23
N MET A 67 -58.71 -9.18 29.64
CA MET A 67 -58.30 -9.08 31.04
C MET A 67 -58.54 -7.68 31.61
N LYS A 68 -58.36 -6.62 30.79
CA LYS A 68 -58.70 -5.24 31.12
C LYS A 68 -60.22 -5.06 31.27
N ALA A 69 -61.00 -5.63 30.36
CA ALA A 69 -62.47 -5.61 30.42
C ALA A 69 -63.05 -6.37 31.63
N ARG A 70 -62.45 -7.50 32.03
CA ARG A 70 -62.91 -8.31 33.18
C ARG A 70 -62.61 -7.72 34.56
N LYS A 71 -61.67 -6.78 34.65
CA LYS A 71 -61.28 -6.11 35.90
C LYS A 71 -61.75 -4.64 35.96
N GLY A 72 -62.76 -4.26 35.18
CA GLY A 72 -63.32 -2.90 35.24
C GLY A 72 -62.37 -1.81 34.76
N ASN A 73 -61.60 -2.05 33.70
CA ASN A 73 -60.61 -1.12 33.15
C ASN A 73 -59.44 -0.75 34.10
N LEU A 74 -59.20 -1.53 35.15
CA LEU A 74 -58.01 -1.37 36.00
C LEU A 74 -56.71 -1.58 35.19
N PRO A 75 -55.64 -0.81 35.48
CA PRO A 75 -54.36 -0.92 34.78
C PRO A 75 -53.77 -2.33 34.88
N LEU A 76 -53.08 -2.78 33.82
CA LEU A 76 -52.29 -4.01 33.89
C LEU A 76 -51.11 -3.81 34.84
N VAL A 77 -50.69 -4.90 35.49
CA VAL A 77 -49.48 -4.90 36.34
C VAL A 77 -48.25 -4.59 35.46
N PRO A 78 -47.28 -3.75 35.89
CA PRO A 78 -46.14 -3.31 35.06
C PRO A 78 -45.37 -4.42 34.31
N HIS A 79 -45.17 -5.58 34.95
CA HIS A 79 -44.54 -6.77 34.34
C HIS A 79 -45.27 -7.27 33.06
N ARG A 80 -46.60 -7.11 33.01
CA ARG A 80 -47.40 -7.57 31.85
C ARG A 80 -47.22 -6.64 30.66
N TYR A 81 -47.09 -5.33 30.89
CA TYR A 81 -46.73 -4.37 29.85
C TYR A 81 -45.34 -4.68 29.29
N HIS A 82 -44.35 -5.00 30.13
CA HIS A 82 -43.03 -5.43 29.67
C HIS A 82 -43.07 -6.66 28.77
N SER A 83 -43.88 -7.66 29.14
CA SER A 83 -44.02 -8.90 28.36
C SER A 83 -44.64 -8.63 26.99
N LEU A 84 -45.68 -7.78 26.93
CA LEU A 84 -46.32 -7.37 25.69
C LEU A 84 -45.38 -6.53 24.84
N MET A 85 -44.71 -5.53 25.43
CA MET A 85 -43.72 -4.69 24.73
C MET A 85 -42.56 -5.51 24.16
N ASN A 86 -42.03 -6.49 24.90
CA ASN A 86 -40.98 -7.36 24.38
C ASN A 86 -41.46 -8.20 23.19
N ALA A 87 -42.71 -8.68 23.22
CA ALA A 87 -43.31 -9.39 22.10
C ALA A 87 -43.50 -8.46 20.88
N LEU A 88 -43.97 -7.23 21.08
CA LEU A 88 -44.11 -6.23 20.02
C LEU A 88 -42.76 -5.86 19.40
N ALA A 89 -41.77 -5.59 20.25
CA ALA A 89 -40.42 -5.25 19.85
C ALA A 89 -39.69 -6.36 19.08
N SER A 90 -40.01 -7.61 19.38
CA SER A 90 -39.42 -8.76 18.67
C SER A 90 -40.08 -9.04 17.32
N ASN A 91 -41.22 -8.39 17.03
CA ASN A 91 -41.92 -8.45 15.75
C ASN A 91 -41.85 -7.13 14.97
N GLU A 92 -41.04 -6.16 15.43
CA GLU A 92 -40.87 -4.84 14.79
C GLU A 92 -42.19 -4.05 14.61
N LEU A 93 -43.18 -4.31 15.48
CA LEU A 93 -44.51 -3.69 15.48
C LEU A 93 -44.52 -2.38 16.26
N PHE A 94 -43.94 -1.33 15.66
CA PHE A 94 -43.76 -0.03 16.31
C PHE A 94 -45.08 0.71 16.61
N GLU A 95 -46.04 0.73 15.69
CA GLU A 95 -47.30 1.47 15.89
C GLU A 95 -48.10 0.89 17.06
N GLU A 96 -48.15 -0.43 17.16
CA GLU A 96 -48.78 -1.13 18.26
C GLU A 96 -48.01 -0.96 19.58
N ALA A 97 -46.68 -0.84 19.53
CA ALA A 97 -45.86 -0.51 20.69
C ALA A 97 -46.14 0.91 21.20
N MET A 98 -46.28 1.89 20.31
CA MET A 98 -46.65 3.26 20.67
C MET A 98 -48.08 3.35 21.23
N ALA A 99 -49.04 2.66 20.61
CA ALA A 99 -50.39 2.57 21.13
C ALA A 99 -50.44 1.94 22.54
N LEU A 100 -49.56 0.98 22.83
CA LEU A 100 -49.45 0.38 24.17
C LEU A 100 -48.87 1.35 25.19
N ILE A 101 -47.88 2.18 24.80
CA ILE A 101 -47.35 3.26 25.65
C ILE A 101 -48.45 4.28 25.96
N ASP A 102 -49.23 4.71 24.97
CA ASP A 102 -50.31 5.67 25.18
C ASP A 102 -51.43 5.09 26.06
N ASP A 103 -51.73 3.79 25.93
CA ASP A 103 -52.65 3.07 26.81
C ASP A 103 -52.14 3.01 28.26
N MET A 104 -50.83 2.83 28.47
CA MET A 104 -50.22 2.88 29.80
C MET A 104 -50.42 4.24 30.45
N VAL A 105 -50.12 5.32 29.71
CA VAL A 105 -50.28 6.70 30.18
C VAL A 105 -51.76 7.01 30.49
N ALA A 106 -52.68 6.62 29.62
CA ALA A 106 -54.12 6.81 29.82
C ALA A 106 -54.66 6.05 31.05
N CYS A 107 -54.02 4.93 31.42
CA CYS A 107 -54.37 4.16 32.61
C CYS A 107 -53.67 4.65 33.88
N GLY A 108 -52.94 5.78 33.84
CA GLY A 108 -52.20 6.32 34.97
C GLY A 108 -50.95 5.52 35.34
N VAL A 109 -50.43 4.69 34.43
CA VAL A 109 -49.18 3.94 34.62
C VAL A 109 -48.07 4.63 33.83
N ALA A 110 -47.09 5.21 34.53
CA ALA A 110 -45.94 5.82 33.87
C ALA A 110 -45.10 4.77 33.13
N PRO A 111 -44.80 4.95 31.83
CA PRO A 111 -43.82 4.14 31.13
C PRO A 111 -42.45 4.29 31.78
N ASP A 112 -41.75 3.19 32.00
CA ASP A 112 -40.37 3.21 32.46
C ASP A 112 -39.38 3.05 31.29
N ILE A 113 -38.09 3.15 31.61
CA ILE A 113 -37.04 3.01 30.61
C ILE A 113 -37.02 1.64 29.93
N GLY A 114 -37.48 0.58 30.61
CA GLY A 114 -37.58 -0.76 30.03
C GLY A 114 -38.58 -0.79 28.87
N ILE A 115 -39.75 -0.17 29.05
CA ILE A 115 -40.78 0.00 28.02
C ILE A 115 -40.24 0.79 26.82
N TYR A 116 -39.56 1.91 27.07
CA TYR A 116 -38.93 2.71 26.01
C TYR A 116 -37.81 1.96 25.28
N ASN A 117 -37.00 1.18 25.99
CA ASN A 117 -35.96 0.33 25.41
C ASN A 117 -36.54 -0.74 24.47
N TYR A 118 -37.74 -1.27 24.75
CA TYR A 118 -38.46 -2.15 23.83
C TYR A 118 -38.99 -1.40 22.61
N ALA A 119 -39.53 -0.18 22.78
CA ALA A 119 -39.98 0.63 21.66
C ALA A 119 -38.83 1.01 20.71
N LEU A 120 -37.66 1.40 21.26
CA LEU A 120 -36.44 1.65 20.50
C LEU A 120 -35.97 0.41 19.73
N LYS A 121 -36.14 -0.78 20.31
CA LYS A 121 -35.87 -2.05 19.62
C LYS A 121 -36.83 -2.25 18.43
N ALA A 122 -38.11 -1.92 18.60
CA ALA A 122 -39.14 -2.10 17.58
C ALA A 122 -38.91 -1.21 16.34
N CYS A 123 -38.31 -0.02 16.51
CA CYS A 123 -38.01 0.91 15.42
C CYS A 123 -36.54 0.97 15.02
N ALA A 124 -35.70 0.00 15.41
CA ALA A 124 -34.26 0.04 15.17
C ALA A 124 -33.87 0.19 13.68
N ASN A 125 -34.71 -0.28 12.76
CA ASN A 125 -34.48 -0.21 11.31
C ASN A 125 -35.15 1.00 10.63
N ASN A 126 -35.85 1.88 11.38
CA ASN A 126 -36.58 3.03 10.82
C ASN A 126 -36.09 4.34 11.45
N PRO A 127 -35.24 5.11 10.76
CA PRO A 127 -34.56 6.28 11.35
C PRO A 127 -35.52 7.42 11.70
N LYS A 128 -36.64 7.56 10.97
CA LYS A 128 -37.64 8.60 11.26
C LYS A 128 -38.35 8.32 12.58
N ARG A 129 -38.87 7.09 12.74
CA ARG A 129 -39.55 6.64 13.96
C ARG A 129 -38.61 6.60 15.16
N PHE A 130 -37.35 6.23 14.94
CA PHE A 130 -36.34 6.22 15.99
C PHE A 130 -36.08 7.65 16.51
N ARG A 131 -35.95 8.64 15.62
CA ARG A 131 -35.77 10.05 16.01
C ARG A 131 -36.99 10.61 16.74
N GLU A 132 -38.20 10.36 16.24
CA GLU A 132 -39.46 10.77 16.90
C GLU A 132 -39.57 10.20 18.33
N LEU A 133 -39.19 8.94 18.52
CA LEU A 133 -39.19 8.31 19.83
C LEU A 133 -38.15 8.92 20.77
N LEU A 134 -36.95 9.26 20.27
CA LEU A 134 -35.93 9.94 21.08
C LEU A 134 -36.36 11.35 21.50
N GLU A 135 -36.98 12.12 20.59
CA GLU A 135 -37.54 13.44 20.92
C GLU A 135 -38.63 13.33 22.00
N ARG A 136 -39.50 12.31 21.92
CA ARG A 136 -40.48 12.02 22.97
C ARG A 136 -39.81 11.70 24.30
N MET A 137 -38.82 10.81 24.32
CA MET A 137 -38.07 10.47 25.54
C MET A 137 -37.38 11.70 26.15
N HIS A 138 -36.87 12.61 25.33
CA HIS A 138 -36.28 13.87 25.78
C HIS A 138 -37.33 14.81 26.39
N ASN A 139 -38.48 15.01 25.72
CA ASN A 139 -39.58 15.85 26.21
C ASN A 139 -40.19 15.32 27.52
N GLU A 140 -40.22 14.00 27.69
CA GLU A 140 -40.67 13.34 28.92
C GLU A 140 -39.58 13.26 30.00
N ASN A 141 -38.39 13.84 29.76
CA ASN A 141 -37.22 13.84 30.67
C ASN A 141 -36.82 12.43 31.15
N VAL A 142 -36.93 11.43 30.28
CA VAL A 142 -36.55 10.05 30.60
C VAL A 142 -35.04 9.96 30.72
N GLN A 143 -34.54 9.62 31.92
CA GLN A 143 -33.12 9.43 32.19
C GLN A 143 -32.62 8.15 31.52
N TRP A 144 -31.67 8.26 30.61
CA TRP A 144 -31.16 7.11 29.85
C TRP A 144 -30.33 6.18 30.72
N ASP A 145 -30.47 4.87 30.50
CA ASP A 145 -29.63 3.85 31.10
C ASP A 145 -28.58 3.36 30.09
N ALA A 146 -27.66 2.50 30.55
CA ALA A 146 -26.62 1.94 29.69
C ALA A 146 -27.19 1.19 28.47
N VAL A 147 -28.39 0.60 28.59
CA VAL A 147 -29.05 -0.12 27.48
C VAL A 147 -29.61 0.86 26.45
N THR A 148 -30.19 1.97 26.90
CA THR A 148 -30.68 3.05 26.02
C THR A 148 -29.52 3.67 25.25
N TYR A 149 -28.46 4.10 25.93
CA TYR A 149 -27.26 4.64 25.27
C TYR A 149 -26.70 3.64 24.24
N SER A 150 -26.57 2.37 24.62
CA SER A 150 -26.10 1.32 23.72
C SER A 150 -26.94 1.20 22.44
N ARG A 151 -28.27 1.28 22.54
CA ARG A 151 -29.18 1.21 21.39
C ARG A 151 -29.08 2.45 20.51
N VAL A 152 -29.04 3.63 21.10
CA VAL A 152 -28.94 4.91 20.37
C VAL A 152 -27.63 4.98 19.60
N ILE A 153 -26.51 4.73 20.27
CA ILE A 153 -25.20 4.65 19.64
C ILE A 153 -25.22 3.58 18.55
N HIS A 154 -25.85 2.42 18.81
CA HIS A 154 -25.90 1.36 17.81
C HIS A 154 -26.56 1.78 16.51
N HIS A 155 -27.72 2.43 16.62
CA HIS A 155 -28.50 2.93 15.50
C HIS A 155 -27.75 4.03 14.74
N ARG A 156 -27.18 5.03 15.45
CA ARG A 156 -26.41 6.11 14.81
C ARG A 156 -25.21 5.61 14.01
N LEU A 157 -24.51 4.58 14.52
CA LEU A 157 -23.41 3.95 13.80
C LEU A 157 -23.88 3.21 12.53
N GLN A 158 -25.11 2.65 12.53
CA GLN A 158 -25.68 2.03 11.33
C GLN A 158 -26.06 3.07 10.27
N ASP A 159 -26.52 4.23 10.72
CA ASP A 159 -26.87 5.36 9.86
C ASP A 159 -25.65 6.17 9.39
N GLY A 160 -24.44 5.81 9.84
CA GLY A 160 -23.19 6.49 9.50
C GLY A 160 -22.95 7.81 10.25
N GLU A 161 -23.78 8.12 11.26
CA GLU A 161 -23.70 9.33 12.09
C GLU A 161 -22.63 9.17 13.21
N LEU A 162 -21.36 8.96 12.83
CA LEU A 162 -20.27 8.68 13.79
C LEU A 162 -20.08 9.81 14.83
N GLU A 163 -20.19 11.07 14.42
CA GLU A 163 -20.00 12.21 15.33
C GLU A 163 -21.05 12.24 16.44
N LEU A 164 -22.32 12.04 16.10
CA LEU A 164 -23.43 11.99 17.06
C LEU A 164 -23.30 10.75 17.96
N ALA A 165 -22.85 9.61 17.41
CA ALA A 165 -22.56 8.42 18.20
C ALA A 165 -21.45 8.66 19.24
N LEU A 166 -20.41 9.45 18.90
CA LEU A 166 -19.34 9.82 19.83
C LEU A 166 -19.81 10.80 20.90
N GLN A 167 -20.71 11.72 20.56
CA GLN A 167 -21.35 12.61 21.55
C GLN A 167 -22.17 11.81 22.56
N ASP A 168 -23.00 10.87 22.10
CA ASP A 168 -23.78 10.00 22.98
C ASP A 168 -22.88 9.07 23.81
N PHE A 169 -21.77 8.60 23.24
CA PHE A 169 -20.77 7.82 23.97
C PHE A 169 -20.07 8.64 25.06
N HIS A 170 -19.75 9.90 24.79
CA HIS A 170 -19.18 10.80 25.80
C HIS A 170 -20.19 11.11 26.92
N ALA A 171 -21.46 11.37 26.57
CA ALA A 171 -22.54 11.56 27.54
C ALA A 171 -22.74 10.32 28.42
N MET A 172 -22.63 9.11 27.86
CA MET A 172 -22.67 7.85 28.61
C MET A 172 -21.54 7.74 29.64
N LEU A 173 -20.33 8.20 29.29
CA LEU A 173 -19.17 8.25 30.19
C LEU A 173 -19.36 9.28 31.31
N GLU A 174 -19.85 10.48 30.99
CA GLU A 174 -20.13 11.54 31.98
C GLU A 174 -21.24 11.15 32.96
N ALA A 175 -22.25 10.40 32.48
CA ALA A 175 -23.30 9.83 33.31
C ALA A 175 -22.80 8.68 34.22
N GLY A 176 -21.54 8.26 34.10
CA GLY A 176 -20.93 7.22 34.93
C GLY A 176 -21.40 5.80 34.60
N HIS A 177 -21.96 5.57 33.42
CA HIS A 177 -22.38 4.24 33.00
C HIS A 177 -21.19 3.41 32.49
N SER A 178 -21.19 2.11 32.82
CA SER A 178 -20.18 1.17 32.31
C SER A 178 -20.38 0.95 30.81
N ILE A 179 -19.32 1.11 30.03
CA ILE A 179 -19.34 0.89 28.58
C ILE A 179 -19.38 -0.61 28.29
N PRO A 180 -20.40 -1.11 27.57
CA PRO A 180 -20.40 -2.49 27.12
C PRO A 180 -19.36 -2.71 26.02
N ILE A 181 -18.63 -3.84 26.11
CA ILE A 181 -17.59 -4.26 25.13
C ILE A 181 -18.09 -4.13 23.68
N HIS A 182 -19.30 -4.64 23.39
CA HIS A 182 -19.86 -4.62 22.03
C HIS A 182 -20.14 -3.22 21.46
N ILE A 183 -20.30 -2.20 22.31
CA ILE A 183 -20.48 -0.81 21.86
C ILE A 183 -19.14 -0.17 21.57
N ALA A 184 -18.17 -0.32 22.49
CA ALA A 184 -16.81 0.15 22.26
C ALA A 184 -16.20 -0.46 20.99
N GLU A 185 -16.37 -1.76 20.79
CA GLU A 185 -15.93 -2.46 19.58
C GLU A 185 -16.58 -1.84 18.32
N ARG A 186 -17.90 -1.63 18.32
CA ARG A 186 -18.60 -1.10 17.14
C ARG A 186 -18.24 0.35 16.83
N ILE A 187 -18.04 1.20 17.83
CA ILE A 187 -17.58 2.58 17.59
C ILE A 187 -16.17 2.55 16.99
N ALA A 188 -15.25 1.75 17.55
CA ALA A 188 -13.89 1.63 17.03
C ALA A 188 -13.87 1.14 15.58
N ILE A 189 -14.62 0.08 15.27
CA ILE A 189 -14.77 -0.43 13.89
C ILE A 189 -15.37 0.63 12.97
N SER A 190 -16.38 1.38 13.42
CA SER A 190 -16.99 2.45 12.62
C SER A 190 -16.03 3.62 12.38
N ALA A 191 -15.23 3.98 13.37
CA ALA A 191 -14.19 5.01 13.23
C ALA A 191 -13.11 4.58 12.23
N ALA A 192 -12.66 3.33 12.29
CA ALA A 192 -11.75 2.76 11.31
C ALA A 192 -12.36 2.76 9.90
N LYS A 193 -13.61 2.31 9.74
CA LYS A 193 -14.34 2.33 8.45
C LYS A 193 -14.55 3.74 7.89
N GLY A 194 -14.64 4.75 8.76
CA GLY A 194 -14.74 6.15 8.37
C GLY A 194 -13.40 6.77 7.98
N ASP A 195 -12.31 6.01 7.84
CA ASP A 195 -10.96 6.50 7.56
C ASP A 195 -10.34 7.35 8.70
N HIS A 196 -10.73 7.06 9.96
CA HIS A 196 -10.18 7.69 11.16
C HIS A 196 -9.42 6.68 12.05
N PRO A 197 -8.31 6.07 11.60
CA PRO A 197 -7.60 5.02 12.33
C PRO A 197 -7.02 5.49 13.67
N ARG A 198 -6.58 6.75 13.76
CA ARG A 198 -6.10 7.35 15.02
C ARG A 198 -7.18 7.38 16.09
N LEU A 199 -8.37 7.86 15.72
CA LEU A 199 -9.51 7.88 16.63
C LEU A 199 -9.92 6.46 17.04
N ALA A 200 -9.94 5.52 16.10
CA ALA A 200 -10.24 4.12 16.39
C ALA A 200 -9.24 3.53 17.42
N LEU A 201 -7.95 3.79 17.26
CA LEU A 201 -6.92 3.35 18.19
C LEU A 201 -7.07 4.01 19.58
N ASP A 202 -7.28 5.32 19.62
CA ASP A 202 -7.48 6.07 20.87
C ASP A 202 -8.69 5.52 21.64
N LEU A 203 -9.80 5.22 20.95
CA LEU A 203 -11.00 4.64 21.55
C LEU A 203 -10.75 3.24 22.11
N ILE A 204 -10.01 2.40 21.37
CA ILE A 204 -9.62 1.05 21.83
C ILE A 204 -8.79 1.15 23.11
N GLN A 205 -7.76 1.99 23.13
CA GLN A 205 -6.86 2.15 24.28
C GLN A 205 -7.57 2.73 25.50
N VAL A 206 -8.43 3.75 25.31
CA VAL A 206 -9.21 4.36 26.39
C VAL A 206 -10.17 3.33 27.00
N PHE A 207 -10.81 2.50 26.18
CA PHE A 207 -11.68 1.44 26.67
C PHE A 207 -10.88 0.41 27.48
N GLU A 208 -9.82 -0.19 26.92
CA GLU A 208 -9.05 -1.25 27.60
C GLU A 208 -8.40 -0.73 28.91
N ALA A 209 -7.95 0.53 28.93
CA ALA A 209 -7.38 1.14 30.13
C ALA A 209 -8.43 1.43 31.22
N GLY A 210 -9.68 1.74 30.82
CA GLY A 210 -10.76 2.10 31.72
C GLY A 210 -11.55 0.91 32.26
N SER A 211 -11.83 -0.10 31.42
CA SER A 211 -12.62 -1.28 31.79
C SER A 211 -11.75 -2.44 32.31
N GLY A 212 -10.49 -2.53 31.86
CA GLY A 212 -9.64 -3.71 32.08
C GLY A 212 -10.00 -4.91 31.19
N ASP A 213 -11.07 -4.79 30.39
CA ASP A 213 -11.50 -5.81 29.44
C ASP A 213 -10.83 -5.59 28.08
N ALA A 214 -10.36 -6.67 27.45
CA ALA A 214 -9.79 -6.61 26.11
C ALA A 214 -10.90 -6.53 25.05
N LEU A 215 -10.73 -5.66 24.05
CA LEU A 215 -11.64 -5.63 22.92
C LEU A 215 -11.42 -6.82 21.99
N PRO A 216 -12.48 -7.28 21.28
CA PRO A 216 -12.35 -8.34 20.31
C PRO A 216 -11.34 -8.02 19.21
N HIS A 217 -10.63 -9.05 18.75
CA HIS A 217 -9.58 -8.96 17.74
C HIS A 217 -10.01 -8.28 16.43
N ALA A 218 -11.30 -8.36 16.06
CA ALA A 218 -11.83 -7.71 14.88
C ALA A 218 -11.61 -6.19 14.86
N SER A 219 -11.71 -5.53 16.03
CA SER A 219 -11.48 -4.09 16.15
C SER A 219 -10.02 -3.70 15.87
N TRP A 220 -9.07 -4.49 16.39
CA TRP A 220 -7.65 -4.31 16.16
C TRP A 220 -7.24 -4.55 14.71
N VAL A 221 -7.75 -5.63 14.08
CA VAL A 221 -7.44 -5.94 12.67
C VAL A 221 -8.02 -4.89 11.72
N GLN A 222 -9.26 -4.43 11.94
CA GLN A 222 -9.85 -3.38 11.12
C GLN A 222 -9.10 -2.05 11.25
N THR A 223 -8.67 -1.72 12.47
CA THR A 223 -7.87 -0.51 12.73
C THR A 223 -6.49 -0.64 12.09
N LEU A 224 -5.87 -1.82 12.13
CA LEU A 224 -4.59 -2.10 11.48
C LEU A 224 -4.69 -1.92 9.97
N SER A 225 -5.66 -2.56 9.31
CA SER A 225 -5.87 -2.42 7.86
C SER A 225 -6.02 -0.96 7.44
N LYS A 226 -6.85 -0.20 8.15
CA LYS A 226 -7.03 1.23 7.85
C LYS A 226 -5.82 2.09 8.20
N SER A 227 -5.03 1.69 9.20
CA SER A 227 -3.76 2.35 9.51
C SER A 227 -2.72 2.11 8.42
N VAL A 228 -2.67 0.91 7.83
CA VAL A 228 -1.76 0.59 6.72
C VAL A 228 -2.14 1.35 5.45
N GLU A 229 -3.43 1.35 5.10
CA GLU A 229 -3.95 2.08 3.93
C GLU A 229 -3.62 3.58 3.98
N LEU A 230 -3.73 4.20 5.16
CA LEU A 230 -3.48 5.63 5.38
C LEU A 230 -2.06 5.96 5.85
N TYR A 231 -1.16 4.98 5.88
CA TYR A 231 0.23 5.13 6.33
C TYR A 231 0.38 5.77 7.72
N TYR A 232 -0.46 5.35 8.68
CA TYR A 232 -0.39 5.80 10.08
C TYR A 232 0.59 4.92 10.90
N ASP A 233 1.88 5.29 10.88
CA ASP A 233 2.98 4.49 11.44
C ASP A 233 2.78 4.06 12.90
N GLU A 234 2.34 4.98 13.78
CA GLU A 234 2.13 4.68 15.21
C GLU A 234 1.04 3.62 15.40
N GLY A 235 -0.08 3.77 14.68
CA GLY A 235 -1.17 2.80 14.73
C GLY A 235 -0.79 1.44 14.15
N ILE A 236 -0.02 1.41 13.06
CA ILE A 236 0.48 0.16 12.50
C ILE A 236 1.33 -0.59 13.53
N ARG A 237 2.31 0.07 14.16
CA ARG A 237 3.18 -0.56 15.16
C ARG A 237 2.40 -1.07 16.36
N THR A 238 1.54 -0.23 16.95
CA THR A 238 0.77 -0.62 18.15
C THR A 238 -0.22 -1.76 17.85
N CYS A 239 -0.96 -1.68 16.75
CA CYS A 239 -1.89 -2.74 16.39
C CYS A 239 -1.16 -4.03 16.02
N LEU A 240 -0.01 -3.95 15.34
CA LEU A 240 0.79 -5.11 14.97
C LEU A 240 1.40 -5.82 16.18
N GLU A 241 1.96 -5.07 17.14
CA GLU A 241 2.48 -5.63 18.40
C GLU A 241 1.38 -6.41 19.14
N ARG A 242 0.16 -5.87 19.16
CA ARG A 242 -0.99 -6.54 19.78
C ARG A 242 -1.39 -7.81 19.02
N VAL A 243 -1.46 -7.72 17.70
CA VAL A 243 -1.82 -8.84 16.81
C VAL A 243 -0.82 -9.99 16.93
N GLN A 244 0.47 -9.69 16.99
CA GLN A 244 1.53 -10.67 17.19
C GLN A 244 1.48 -11.31 18.58
N LYS A 245 1.29 -10.49 19.63
CA LYS A 245 1.21 -10.98 21.02
C LYS A 245 0.04 -11.94 21.25
N ASP A 246 -1.12 -11.61 20.67
CA ASP A 246 -2.35 -12.39 20.85
C ASP A 246 -2.44 -13.55 19.84
N GLY A 247 -1.50 -13.67 18.89
CA GLY A 247 -1.47 -14.72 17.87
C GLY A 247 -2.66 -14.67 16.91
N ILE A 248 -3.10 -13.45 16.56
CA ILE A 248 -4.28 -13.25 15.71
C ILE A 248 -3.91 -13.55 14.26
N SER A 249 -4.69 -14.42 13.61
CA SER A 249 -4.51 -14.72 12.19
C SER A 249 -5.00 -13.55 11.33
N ILE A 250 -4.08 -12.91 10.61
CA ILE A 250 -4.36 -11.91 9.59
C ILE A 250 -4.60 -12.61 8.25
N ASP A 251 -5.42 -12.02 7.37
CA ASP A 251 -5.65 -12.53 6.02
C ASP A 251 -4.50 -12.21 5.05
N GLU A 252 -4.52 -12.83 3.87
CA GLU A 252 -3.50 -12.63 2.84
C GLU A 252 -3.44 -11.17 2.37
N GLY A 253 -4.59 -10.54 2.17
CA GLY A 253 -4.70 -9.15 1.71
C GLY A 253 -3.96 -8.16 2.62
N LEU A 254 -4.27 -8.18 3.92
CA LEU A 254 -3.59 -7.31 4.88
C LEU A 254 -2.11 -7.68 5.05
N THR A 255 -1.74 -8.96 4.90
CA THR A 255 -0.33 -9.38 4.92
C THR A 255 0.47 -8.78 3.76
N THR A 256 -0.11 -8.75 2.56
CA THR A 256 0.50 -8.10 1.39
C THR A 256 0.63 -6.59 1.56
N GLU A 257 -0.38 -5.93 2.11
CA GLU A 257 -0.31 -4.50 2.44
C GLU A 257 0.79 -4.20 3.48
N LEU A 258 0.94 -5.07 4.50
CA LEU A 258 2.01 -4.96 5.50
C LEU A 258 3.40 -5.20 4.91
N LEU A 259 3.54 -6.09 3.92
CA LEU A 259 4.79 -6.28 3.17
C LEU A 259 5.15 -5.04 2.35
N LEU A 260 4.17 -4.38 1.73
CA LEU A 260 4.42 -3.12 1.02
C LEU A 260 4.81 -1.99 1.99
N TYR A 261 4.17 -1.94 3.16
CA TYR A 261 4.54 -1.01 4.22
C TYR A 261 5.96 -1.26 4.73
N SER A 262 6.36 -2.52 4.95
CA SER A 262 7.72 -2.85 5.40
C SER A 262 8.78 -2.45 4.37
N ALA A 263 8.47 -2.57 3.07
CA ALA A 263 9.34 -2.05 2.00
C ALA A 263 9.52 -0.54 2.06
N ARG A 264 8.48 0.21 2.41
CA ARG A 264 8.56 1.67 2.59
C ARG A 264 9.47 2.04 3.75
N VAL A 265 9.34 1.35 4.88
CA VAL A 265 10.11 1.60 6.11
C VAL A 265 11.51 0.95 6.08
N ALA A 266 11.76 0.07 5.11
CA ALA A 266 12.95 -0.77 5.00
C ALA A 266 13.16 -1.72 6.22
N ASP A 267 12.05 -2.19 6.81
CA ASP A 267 12.07 -3.10 7.96
C ASP A 267 12.09 -4.57 7.51
N LEU A 268 13.28 -5.19 7.54
CA LEU A 268 13.47 -6.58 7.14
C LEU A 268 12.81 -7.57 8.12
N ASN A 269 12.83 -7.29 9.42
CA ASN A 269 12.29 -8.20 10.43
C ASN A 269 10.78 -8.34 10.27
N LEU A 270 10.11 -7.22 10.01
CA LEU A 270 8.68 -7.21 9.73
C LEU A 270 8.37 -8.01 8.47
N ALA A 271 9.14 -7.81 7.39
CA ALA A 271 8.93 -8.51 6.13
C ALA A 271 9.12 -10.03 6.26
N GLU A 272 10.14 -10.49 6.99
CA GLU A 272 10.35 -11.91 7.27
C GLU A 272 9.23 -12.52 8.12
N SER A 273 8.75 -11.77 9.13
CA SER A 273 7.59 -12.18 9.94
C SER A 273 6.34 -12.36 9.08
N MET A 274 6.07 -11.44 8.16
CA MET A 274 4.91 -11.53 7.25
C MET A 274 5.05 -12.70 6.26
N LEU A 275 6.24 -12.98 5.73
CA LEU A 275 6.46 -14.18 4.91
C LEU A 275 6.24 -15.49 5.70
N GLN A 276 6.65 -15.52 6.96
CA GLN A 276 6.43 -16.67 7.81
C GLN A 276 4.93 -16.86 8.06
N HIS A 277 4.19 -15.77 8.27
CA HIS A 277 2.72 -15.79 8.38
C HIS A 277 2.05 -16.31 7.10
N LEU A 278 2.50 -15.91 5.91
CA LEU A 278 1.98 -16.46 4.63
C LEU A 278 2.16 -17.98 4.52
N LYS A 279 3.28 -18.52 5.03
CA LYS A 279 3.50 -19.98 5.09
C LYS A 279 2.53 -20.66 6.05
N GLU A 280 2.21 -20.03 7.19
CA GLU A 280 1.24 -20.52 8.16
C GLU A 280 -0.18 -20.55 7.59
N LEU A 281 -0.53 -19.52 6.79
CA LEU A 281 -1.77 -19.48 6.00
C LEU A 281 -1.81 -20.49 4.85
N LYS A 282 -0.69 -21.19 4.58
CA LYS A 282 -0.51 -22.12 3.46
C LYS A 282 -0.75 -21.47 2.09
N VAL A 283 -0.54 -20.16 2.00
CA VAL A 283 -0.58 -19.42 0.74
C VAL A 283 0.76 -19.64 0.03
N LYS A 284 0.72 -19.93 -1.26
CA LYS A 284 1.94 -20.02 -2.06
C LYS A 284 2.44 -18.60 -2.32
N PRO A 285 3.71 -18.29 -2.04
CA PRO A 285 4.25 -16.97 -2.35
C PRO A 285 4.14 -16.72 -3.85
N GLU A 286 3.85 -15.47 -4.19
CA GLU A 286 3.75 -14.96 -5.55
C GLU A 286 4.71 -13.77 -5.64
N GLU A 287 4.83 -13.17 -6.82
CA GLU A 287 5.70 -12.02 -7.00
C GLU A 287 5.33 -10.85 -6.07
N GLN A 288 4.04 -10.57 -5.89
CA GLN A 288 3.56 -9.51 -5.00
C GLN A 288 4.03 -9.67 -3.53
N HIS A 289 4.32 -10.90 -3.11
CA HIS A 289 4.81 -11.21 -1.76
C HIS A 289 6.33 -11.05 -1.65
N LEU A 290 7.09 -11.32 -2.73
CA LEU A 290 8.55 -11.34 -2.73
C LEU A 290 9.19 -10.04 -3.25
N ALA A 291 8.53 -9.32 -4.15
CA ALA A 291 9.02 -8.05 -4.68
C ALA A 291 9.30 -6.98 -3.60
N PRO A 292 8.48 -6.82 -2.53
CA PRO A 292 8.76 -5.86 -1.47
C PRO A 292 10.09 -6.15 -0.75
N LEU A 293 10.47 -7.43 -0.59
CA LEU A 293 11.76 -7.79 0.01
C LEU A 293 12.95 -7.38 -0.86
N LEU A 294 12.83 -7.51 -2.18
CA LEU A 294 13.85 -7.01 -3.10
C LEU A 294 14.09 -5.51 -2.88
N GLU A 295 13.03 -4.73 -2.72
CA GLU A 295 13.12 -3.29 -2.44
C GLU A 295 13.79 -3.01 -1.07
N ILE A 296 13.47 -3.79 -0.04
CA ILE A 296 14.10 -3.67 1.29
C ILE A 296 15.60 -3.94 1.21
N TYR A 297 16.01 -5.06 0.61
CA TYR A 297 17.42 -5.41 0.47
C TYR A 297 18.20 -4.37 -0.32
N VAL A 298 17.61 -3.84 -1.39
CA VAL A 298 18.20 -2.74 -2.17
C VAL A 298 18.36 -1.48 -1.33
N LYS A 299 17.34 -1.07 -0.58
CA LYS A 299 17.41 0.11 0.32
C LYS A 299 18.47 -0.06 1.42
N ASN A 300 18.62 -1.28 1.93
CA ASN A 300 19.60 -1.64 2.95
C ASN A 300 21.02 -1.93 2.40
N ASP A 301 21.26 -1.73 1.09
CA ASP A 301 22.55 -1.95 0.42
C ASP A 301 23.04 -3.41 0.37
N ASP A 302 22.14 -4.35 0.63
CA ASP A 302 22.45 -5.78 0.58
C ASP A 302 22.02 -6.39 -0.75
N ILE A 303 22.88 -6.19 -1.75
CA ILE A 303 22.68 -6.76 -3.10
C ILE A 303 22.68 -8.29 -3.06
N ALA A 304 23.50 -8.92 -2.21
CA ALA A 304 23.57 -10.38 -2.15
C ALA A 304 22.25 -10.98 -1.65
N GLY A 305 21.66 -10.39 -0.60
CA GLY A 305 20.31 -10.74 -0.14
C GLY A 305 19.25 -10.54 -1.22
N ALA A 306 19.36 -9.47 -2.01
CA ALA A 306 18.44 -9.23 -3.12
C ALA A 306 18.52 -10.33 -4.21
N PHE A 307 19.72 -10.78 -4.58
CA PHE A 307 19.88 -11.90 -5.53
C PHE A 307 19.38 -13.23 -4.94
N ALA A 308 19.54 -13.46 -3.64
CA ALA A 308 19.00 -14.65 -2.97
C ALA A 308 17.46 -14.69 -3.00
N ILE A 309 16.77 -13.54 -2.92
CA ILE A 309 15.32 -13.50 -3.12
C ILE A 309 14.94 -13.83 -4.56
N VAL A 310 15.68 -13.33 -5.56
CA VAL A 310 15.45 -13.71 -6.96
C VAL A 310 15.68 -15.22 -7.16
N GLU A 311 16.69 -15.80 -6.51
CA GLU A 311 16.92 -17.24 -6.55
C GLU A 311 15.71 -18.01 -5.99
N ARG A 312 15.17 -17.56 -4.84
CA ARG A 312 13.95 -18.12 -4.27
C ARG A 312 12.74 -17.98 -5.18
N MET A 313 12.63 -16.89 -5.94
CA MET A 313 11.57 -16.71 -6.95
C MET A 313 11.71 -17.74 -8.07
N VAL A 314 12.92 -17.92 -8.62
CA VAL A 314 13.21 -18.89 -9.67
C VAL A 314 12.95 -20.33 -9.20
N ASP A 315 13.38 -20.68 -7.99
CA ASP A 315 13.16 -22.01 -7.40
C ASP A 315 11.68 -22.31 -7.19
N SER A 316 10.88 -21.27 -6.94
CA SER A 316 9.43 -21.39 -6.77
C SER A 316 8.67 -21.32 -8.11
N GLY A 317 9.37 -21.13 -9.24
CA GLY A 317 8.77 -20.95 -10.56
C GLY A 317 8.00 -19.63 -10.73
N ILE A 318 8.38 -18.60 -9.97
CA ILE A 318 7.77 -17.26 -10.02
C ILE A 318 8.55 -16.41 -11.01
N ASP A 319 7.87 -15.91 -12.03
CA ASP A 319 8.46 -15.03 -13.02
C ASP A 319 8.80 -13.66 -12.41
N LEU A 320 10.03 -13.20 -12.63
CA LEU A 320 10.46 -11.87 -12.22
C LEU A 320 9.99 -10.83 -13.24
N THR A 321 9.07 -9.93 -12.85
CA THR A 321 8.66 -8.84 -13.74
C THR A 321 9.74 -7.78 -13.91
N ASN A 322 9.59 -7.01 -14.99
CA ASN A 322 10.47 -5.89 -15.28
C ASN A 322 10.43 -4.80 -14.20
N THR A 323 9.30 -4.61 -13.50
CA THR A 323 9.16 -3.61 -12.42
C THR A 323 9.99 -4.02 -11.21
N SER A 324 9.87 -5.28 -10.77
CA SER A 324 10.65 -5.83 -9.66
C SER A 324 12.15 -5.82 -9.97
N ALA A 325 12.52 -6.18 -11.20
CA ALA A 325 13.91 -6.12 -11.64
C ALA A 325 14.44 -4.68 -11.73
N GLN A 326 13.60 -3.70 -12.07
CA GLN A 326 14.03 -2.30 -12.14
C GLN A 326 14.49 -1.76 -10.77
N CYS A 327 13.89 -2.22 -9.67
CA CYS A 327 14.33 -1.87 -8.32
C CYS A 327 15.81 -2.22 -8.08
N LEU A 328 16.26 -3.38 -8.57
CA LEU A 328 17.69 -3.78 -8.51
C LEU A 328 18.58 -2.84 -9.32
N ALA A 329 18.15 -2.46 -10.53
CA ALA A 329 18.89 -1.54 -11.38
C ALA A 329 19.03 -0.16 -10.74
N ASP A 330 17.95 0.36 -10.15
CA ASP A 330 17.94 1.66 -9.48
C ASP A 330 18.88 1.66 -8.26
N GLY A 331 18.87 0.58 -7.48
CA GLY A 331 19.82 0.36 -6.39
C GLY A 331 21.29 0.40 -6.83
N LEU A 332 21.61 -0.33 -7.89
CA LEU A 332 22.97 -0.44 -8.43
C LEU A 332 23.47 0.88 -9.07
N THR A 333 22.57 1.65 -9.69
CA THR A 333 22.94 2.95 -10.30
C THR A 333 23.16 4.06 -9.28
N ALA A 334 22.41 4.07 -8.17
CA ALA A 334 22.42 5.18 -7.21
C ALA A 334 23.78 5.43 -6.54
N LYS A 335 24.57 4.37 -6.29
CA LYS A 335 25.82 4.48 -5.51
C LYS A 335 27.11 4.36 -6.32
N GLN A 336 27.03 3.95 -7.59
CA GLN A 336 28.20 3.71 -8.45
C GLN A 336 29.33 2.93 -7.73
N ASP A 337 28.96 1.89 -6.98
CA ASP A 337 29.92 1.08 -6.21
C ASP A 337 30.48 -0.08 -7.05
N GLN A 338 31.80 -0.10 -7.18
CA GLN A 338 32.55 -1.16 -7.86
C GLN A 338 32.52 -2.50 -7.10
N ALA A 339 32.30 -2.49 -5.78
CA ALA A 339 32.17 -3.71 -5.00
C ALA A 339 30.79 -4.37 -5.21
N ALA A 340 29.72 -3.58 -5.29
CA ALA A 340 28.39 -4.07 -5.68
C ALA A 340 28.39 -4.76 -7.05
N LEU A 341 29.15 -4.25 -8.04
CA LEU A 341 29.30 -4.89 -9.34
C LEU A 341 29.93 -6.28 -9.27
N ARG A 342 30.94 -6.48 -8.39
CA ARG A 342 31.52 -7.81 -8.17
C ARG A 342 30.51 -8.77 -7.57
N LYS A 343 29.73 -8.32 -6.58
CA LYS A 343 28.65 -9.12 -5.98
C LYS A 343 27.61 -9.56 -7.02
N VAL A 344 27.26 -8.66 -7.95
CA VAL A 344 26.35 -8.98 -9.08
C VAL A 344 26.94 -10.09 -9.96
N TYR A 345 28.23 -10.01 -10.29
CA TYR A 345 28.88 -11.04 -11.08
C TYR A 345 28.95 -12.39 -10.34
N ASP A 346 29.42 -12.36 -9.10
CA ASP A 346 29.55 -13.57 -8.28
C ASP A 346 28.18 -14.27 -8.13
N ALA A 347 27.12 -13.49 -7.94
CA ALA A 347 25.75 -14.01 -7.91
C ALA A 347 25.33 -14.64 -9.25
N LEU A 348 25.56 -13.97 -10.40
CA LEU A 348 25.23 -14.52 -11.72
C LEU A 348 26.04 -15.79 -12.06
N GLU A 349 27.30 -15.87 -11.65
CA GLU A 349 28.12 -17.08 -11.79
C GLU A 349 27.65 -18.21 -10.86
N GLU A 350 27.16 -17.89 -9.67
CA GLU A 350 26.51 -18.86 -8.79
C GLU A 350 25.23 -19.41 -9.43
N PHE A 351 24.40 -18.54 -10.01
CA PHE A 351 23.27 -18.97 -10.83
C PHE A 351 23.71 -19.88 -12.00
N LYS A 352 24.82 -19.56 -12.67
CA LYS A 352 25.39 -20.41 -13.73
C LYS A 352 25.73 -21.81 -13.22
N ARG A 353 26.42 -21.89 -12.09
CA ARG A 353 26.80 -23.18 -11.46
C ARG A 353 25.60 -23.99 -11.02
N SER A 354 24.52 -23.33 -10.60
CA SER A 354 23.28 -23.98 -10.20
C SER A 354 22.52 -24.63 -11.36
N GLY A 355 22.83 -24.25 -12.61
CA GLY A 355 22.14 -24.74 -13.81
C GLY A 355 20.68 -24.25 -13.96
N LYS A 356 20.27 -23.26 -13.17
CA LYS A 356 18.92 -22.69 -13.17
C LYS A 356 18.74 -21.72 -14.35
N VAL A 357 17.50 -21.56 -14.81
CA VAL A 357 17.15 -20.55 -15.82
C VAL A 357 17.17 -19.17 -15.16
N ILE A 358 18.02 -18.27 -15.67
CA ILE A 358 18.10 -16.90 -15.13
C ILE A 358 17.04 -16.03 -15.81
N PRO A 359 16.19 -15.28 -15.09
CA PRO A 359 15.25 -14.36 -15.74
C PRO A 359 16.00 -13.29 -16.54
N ILE A 360 15.64 -13.08 -17.81
CA ILE A 360 16.24 -12.02 -18.64
C ILE A 360 16.06 -10.62 -18.04
N ALA A 361 15.00 -10.42 -17.26
CA ALA A 361 14.76 -9.19 -16.50
C ALA A 361 15.89 -8.89 -15.50
N LEU A 362 16.43 -9.93 -14.83
CA LEU A 362 17.55 -9.79 -13.89
C LEU A 362 18.83 -9.36 -14.60
N ILE A 363 19.15 -10.01 -15.72
CA ILE A 363 20.33 -9.67 -16.54
C ILE A 363 20.21 -8.23 -17.04
N ASN A 364 19.04 -7.85 -17.54
CA ASN A 364 18.78 -6.49 -18.01
C ASN A 364 18.92 -5.46 -16.88
N ALA A 365 18.45 -5.77 -15.67
CA ALA A 365 18.60 -4.90 -14.51
C ALA A 365 20.06 -4.74 -14.08
N ALA A 366 20.80 -5.84 -14.00
CA ALA A 366 22.23 -5.84 -13.68
C ALA A 366 23.03 -5.04 -14.73
N LEU A 367 22.73 -5.24 -16.01
CA LEU A 367 23.38 -4.51 -17.10
C LEU A 367 23.08 -3.01 -17.02
N ARG A 368 21.82 -2.63 -16.87
CA ARG A 368 21.41 -1.23 -16.70
C ARG A 368 22.11 -0.60 -15.48
N GLY A 369 22.11 -1.32 -14.37
CA GLY A 369 22.73 -0.95 -13.10
C GLY A 369 24.23 -0.64 -13.17
N THR A 370 24.92 -1.18 -14.18
CA THR A 370 26.38 -1.11 -14.31
C THR A 370 26.85 -0.41 -15.58
N THR A 371 25.93 0.22 -16.34
CA THR A 371 26.26 0.97 -17.57
C THR A 371 27.29 2.09 -17.38
N TRP A 372 27.46 2.60 -16.15
CA TRP A 372 28.46 3.61 -15.80
C TRP A 372 29.89 3.05 -15.70
N CYS A 373 30.07 1.73 -15.58
CA CYS A 373 31.37 1.07 -15.45
C CYS A 373 31.97 0.74 -16.82
N ALA A 374 32.73 1.68 -17.39
CA ALA A 374 33.45 1.44 -18.64
C ALA A 374 34.52 0.33 -18.55
N ASP A 375 35.06 0.08 -17.35
CA ASP A 375 36.17 -0.87 -17.14
C ASP A 375 35.76 -2.36 -17.25
N LYS A 376 34.48 -2.65 -17.50
CA LYS A 376 33.92 -4.02 -17.48
C LYS A 376 33.19 -4.41 -18.76
N VAL A 377 33.55 -3.81 -19.90
CA VAL A 377 33.00 -4.21 -21.22
C VAL A 377 33.29 -5.67 -21.51
N ASP A 378 34.54 -6.11 -21.33
CA ASP A 378 34.95 -7.50 -21.59
C ASP A 378 34.10 -8.50 -20.82
N TRP A 379 33.75 -8.14 -19.58
CA TRP A 379 32.90 -8.95 -18.74
C TRP A 379 31.48 -9.09 -19.31
N TRP A 380 30.84 -7.96 -19.66
CA TRP A 380 29.50 -7.97 -20.25
C TRP A 380 29.47 -8.65 -21.62
N THR A 381 30.54 -8.54 -22.42
CA THR A 381 30.65 -9.26 -23.69
C THR A 381 30.76 -10.77 -23.50
N ASN A 382 31.49 -11.21 -22.47
CA ASN A 382 31.58 -12.64 -22.14
C ASN A 382 30.23 -13.16 -21.66
N LEU A 383 29.56 -12.44 -20.75
CA LEU A 383 28.22 -12.81 -20.29
C LEU A 383 27.20 -12.83 -21.44
N TYR A 384 27.29 -11.86 -22.36
CA TYR A 384 26.46 -11.81 -23.56
C TYR A 384 26.63 -13.04 -24.46
N ASN A 385 27.87 -13.43 -24.75
CA ASN A 385 28.17 -14.63 -25.52
C ASN A 385 27.69 -15.89 -24.80
N ASP A 386 27.74 -15.88 -23.47
CA ASP A 386 27.32 -16.98 -22.61
C ASP A 386 25.80 -17.02 -22.36
N LEU A 387 24.99 -16.07 -22.86
CA LEU A 387 23.52 -16.06 -22.64
C LEU A 387 22.83 -17.38 -22.99
N GLY A 388 23.32 -18.06 -24.04
CA GLY A 388 22.81 -19.38 -24.44
C GLY A 388 23.03 -20.45 -23.37
N SER A 389 24.09 -20.35 -22.57
CA SER A 389 24.36 -21.27 -21.46
C SER A 389 23.38 -21.10 -20.29
N PHE A 390 22.80 -19.92 -20.14
CA PHE A 390 21.77 -19.63 -19.14
C PHE A 390 20.35 -20.04 -19.58
N ASN A 391 20.22 -20.67 -20.76
CA ASN A 391 18.94 -21.02 -21.38
C ASN A 391 18.01 -19.80 -21.54
N THR A 392 18.60 -18.64 -21.86
CA THR A 392 17.88 -17.37 -21.98
C THR A 392 18.14 -16.73 -23.33
N SER A 393 17.14 -16.03 -23.85
CA SER A 393 17.27 -15.27 -25.09
C SER A 393 17.28 -13.77 -24.80
N PRO A 394 18.20 -13.01 -25.41
CA PRO A 394 18.22 -11.55 -25.28
C PRO A 394 16.97 -10.94 -25.92
N ASN A 395 16.47 -9.87 -25.31
CA ASN A 395 15.39 -9.05 -25.84
C ASN A 395 15.89 -7.64 -26.23
N MET A 396 15.01 -6.81 -26.78
CA MET A 396 15.38 -5.44 -27.18
C MET A 396 15.95 -4.59 -26.04
N ARG A 397 15.49 -4.80 -24.80
CA ARG A 397 16.07 -4.10 -23.64
C ARG A 397 17.50 -4.54 -23.36
N THR A 398 17.81 -5.82 -23.55
CA THR A 398 19.19 -6.33 -23.45
C THR A 398 20.10 -5.60 -24.44
N PHE A 399 19.66 -5.52 -25.69
CA PHE A 399 20.41 -4.83 -26.75
C PHE A 399 20.55 -3.34 -26.51
N ASP A 400 19.47 -2.65 -26.13
CA ASP A 400 19.50 -1.22 -25.82
C ASP A 400 20.45 -0.91 -24.65
N ASN A 401 20.46 -1.76 -23.61
CA ASN A 401 21.37 -1.61 -22.47
C ASN A 401 22.85 -1.86 -22.88
N LEU A 402 23.12 -2.83 -23.75
CA LEU A 402 24.48 -3.09 -24.26
C LEU A 402 24.97 -1.95 -25.17
N LEU A 403 24.09 -1.40 -26.01
CA LEU A 403 24.41 -0.23 -26.83
C LEU A 403 24.63 1.02 -25.97
N GLN A 404 23.88 1.17 -24.87
CA GLN A 404 24.13 2.22 -23.89
C GLN A 404 25.52 2.05 -23.24
N LEU A 405 25.93 0.83 -22.91
CA LEU A 405 27.29 0.55 -22.42
C LEU A 405 28.35 0.93 -23.47
N CYS A 406 28.13 0.57 -24.74
CA CYS A 406 29.02 0.94 -25.86
C CYS A 406 29.12 2.46 -26.04
N LEU A 407 28.05 3.22 -25.78
CA LEU A 407 28.07 4.68 -25.82
C LEU A 407 28.95 5.29 -24.71
N VAL A 408 29.02 4.66 -23.54
CA VAL A 408 29.90 5.12 -22.45
C VAL A 408 31.36 4.79 -22.77
N THR A 409 31.62 3.61 -23.33
CA THR A 409 32.98 3.11 -23.60
C THR A 409 33.54 3.57 -24.93
N LYS A 410 32.67 4.08 -25.82
CA LYS A 410 32.98 4.49 -27.19
C LYS A 410 33.47 3.35 -28.07
N ASP A 411 33.00 2.13 -27.81
CA ASP A 411 33.33 0.97 -28.63
C ASP A 411 32.41 0.87 -29.85
N GLU A 412 32.92 1.24 -31.02
CA GLU A 412 32.17 1.15 -32.27
C GLU A 412 32.07 -0.30 -32.77
N VAL A 413 33.13 -1.10 -32.63
CA VAL A 413 33.19 -2.46 -33.17
C VAL A 413 32.16 -3.35 -32.49
N LEU A 414 32.07 -3.25 -31.16
CA LEU A 414 31.05 -3.97 -30.40
C LEU A 414 29.64 -3.51 -30.77
N SER A 415 29.43 -2.20 -30.96
CA SER A 415 28.12 -1.66 -31.32
C SER A 415 27.61 -2.17 -32.68
N GLN A 416 28.50 -2.33 -33.66
CA GLN A 416 28.18 -2.90 -34.98
C GLN A 416 27.86 -4.40 -34.87
N ARG A 417 28.67 -5.17 -34.12
CA ARG A 417 28.39 -6.60 -33.87
C ARG A 417 27.03 -6.83 -33.23
N ILE A 418 26.66 -5.99 -32.28
CA ILE A 418 25.34 -6.03 -31.64
C ILE A 418 24.24 -5.76 -32.66
N TYR A 419 24.40 -4.75 -33.52
CA TYR A 419 23.44 -4.45 -34.58
C TYR A 419 23.28 -5.61 -35.58
N ASP A 420 24.39 -6.20 -36.03
CA ASP A 420 24.37 -7.34 -36.94
C ASP A 420 23.65 -8.55 -36.31
N ASP A 421 23.85 -8.81 -35.02
CA ASP A 421 23.12 -9.88 -34.31
C ASP A 421 21.62 -9.57 -34.16
N ILE A 422 21.25 -8.31 -33.90
CA ILE A 422 19.83 -7.90 -33.90
C ILE A 422 19.21 -8.18 -35.26
N MET A 423 19.88 -7.82 -36.35
CA MET A 423 19.38 -8.01 -37.71
C MET A 423 19.31 -9.49 -38.10
N ALA A 424 20.32 -10.28 -37.74
CA ALA A 424 20.34 -11.72 -37.97
C ALA A 424 19.18 -12.43 -37.24
N ARG A 425 18.94 -12.08 -35.97
CA ARG A 425 17.82 -12.61 -35.17
C ARG A 425 16.47 -12.12 -35.64
N SER A 426 16.39 -10.88 -36.14
CA SER A 426 15.18 -10.33 -36.77
C SER A 426 14.78 -11.13 -38.01
N ALA A 427 15.77 -11.48 -38.84
CA ALA A 427 15.55 -12.30 -40.04
C ALA A 427 15.18 -13.75 -39.70
N ALA A 428 15.83 -14.36 -38.71
CA ALA A 428 15.55 -15.74 -38.29
C ALA A 428 14.16 -15.93 -37.66
N ASN A 429 13.66 -14.92 -36.94
CA ASN A 429 12.37 -14.94 -36.23
C ASN A 429 11.21 -14.32 -37.03
N ALA A 430 11.32 -14.22 -38.36
CA ALA A 430 10.31 -13.57 -39.20
C ALA A 430 8.89 -14.20 -39.09
N SER A 431 8.83 -15.47 -38.71
CA SER A 431 7.63 -16.32 -38.58
C SER A 431 7.16 -16.56 -37.15
N SER A 432 7.83 -16.04 -36.11
CA SER A 432 7.39 -16.15 -34.70
C SER A 432 6.75 -14.86 -34.19
N ASP A 433 5.87 -14.96 -33.18
CA ASP A 433 5.13 -13.82 -32.60
C ASP A 433 6.04 -12.79 -31.88
N ILE A 434 7.28 -13.17 -31.54
CA ILE A 434 8.25 -12.29 -30.86
C ILE A 434 9.25 -11.76 -31.90
N ARG A 435 8.83 -10.75 -32.66
CA ARG A 435 9.69 -10.06 -33.63
C ARG A 435 10.66 -9.12 -32.94
N LEU A 436 11.93 -9.51 -32.87
CA LEU A 436 13.03 -8.60 -32.56
C LEU A 436 13.21 -7.65 -33.76
N ARG A 437 12.97 -6.35 -33.59
CA ARG A 437 13.25 -5.31 -34.59
C ARG A 437 14.02 -4.15 -33.96
N PRO A 438 15.01 -3.56 -34.65
CA PRO A 438 15.68 -2.35 -34.18
C PRO A 438 14.65 -1.27 -33.84
N GLY A 439 14.77 -0.72 -32.63
CA GLY A 439 13.92 0.38 -32.18
C GLY A 439 14.53 1.74 -32.45
N ALA A 440 13.77 2.81 -32.20
CA ALA A 440 14.29 4.18 -32.27
C ALA A 440 15.47 4.40 -31.30
N SER A 441 15.47 3.72 -30.13
CA SER A 441 16.57 3.74 -29.15
C SER A 441 17.86 3.15 -29.73
N THR A 442 17.76 2.04 -30.47
CA THR A 442 18.90 1.35 -31.10
C THR A 442 19.62 2.28 -32.08
N TYR A 443 18.89 2.90 -33.02
CA TYR A 443 19.44 3.87 -33.97
C TYR A 443 19.98 5.13 -33.27
N ARG A 444 19.32 5.59 -32.21
CA ARG A 444 19.82 6.69 -31.38
C ARG A 444 21.18 6.36 -30.76
N TYR A 445 21.38 5.17 -30.21
CA TYR A 445 22.66 4.80 -29.62
C TYR A 445 23.77 4.67 -30.67
N LEU A 446 23.51 3.95 -31.77
CA LEU A 446 24.48 3.76 -32.86
C LEU A 446 24.93 5.09 -33.47
N SER A 447 23.98 5.97 -33.75
CA SER A 447 24.28 7.31 -34.29
C SER A 447 25.10 8.16 -33.32
N LEU A 448 24.79 8.13 -32.01
CA LEU A 448 25.58 8.84 -31.00
C LEU A 448 26.99 8.26 -30.80
N ILE A 449 27.14 6.93 -30.84
CA ILE A 449 28.45 6.26 -30.77
C ILE A 449 29.30 6.69 -31.96
N ALA A 450 28.76 6.66 -33.18
CA ALA A 450 29.47 7.04 -34.39
C ALA A 450 29.97 8.51 -34.37
N VAL A 451 29.21 9.44 -33.78
CA VAL A 451 29.63 10.85 -33.65
C VAL A 451 30.82 11.03 -32.71
N GLN A 452 30.94 10.18 -31.69
CA GLN A 452 32.03 10.25 -30.71
C GLN A 452 33.38 9.79 -31.29
N GLN A 453 33.35 8.97 -32.34
CA GLN A 453 34.54 8.42 -32.98
C GLN A 453 35.41 9.49 -33.65
N ARG A 454 36.68 9.12 -33.88
CA ARG A 454 37.64 10.01 -34.56
C ARG A 454 37.18 10.28 -36.00
N GLU A 455 36.77 9.23 -36.69
CA GLU A 455 36.12 9.25 -37.99
C GLU A 455 34.62 9.12 -37.76
N TYR A 456 33.84 10.15 -38.08
CA TYR A 456 32.40 10.21 -37.78
C TYR A 456 31.53 10.05 -39.02
N GLU A 457 32.09 9.56 -40.14
CA GLU A 457 31.36 9.33 -41.40
C GLU A 457 30.18 8.36 -41.21
N ALA A 458 30.38 7.33 -40.37
CA ALA A 458 29.33 6.39 -40.00
C ALA A 458 28.12 7.07 -39.36
N ALA A 459 28.26 8.26 -38.76
CA ALA A 459 27.14 8.99 -38.20
C ALA A 459 26.13 9.44 -39.27
N PHE A 460 26.60 9.80 -40.47
CA PHE A 460 25.71 10.16 -41.59
C PHE A 460 25.03 8.94 -42.19
N HIS A 461 25.75 7.81 -42.27
CA HIS A 461 25.15 6.53 -42.65
C HIS A 461 23.99 6.17 -41.71
N TRP A 462 24.22 6.25 -40.39
CA TRP A 462 23.17 5.97 -39.39
C TRP A 462 22.02 6.98 -39.43
N LEU A 463 22.27 8.24 -39.78
CA LEU A 463 21.21 9.23 -39.98
C LEU A 463 20.27 8.81 -41.11
N GLU A 464 20.82 8.42 -42.25
CA GLU A 464 20.03 7.97 -43.41
C GLU A 464 19.32 6.64 -43.15
N GLU A 465 20.00 5.67 -42.52
CA GLU A 465 19.38 4.42 -42.08
C GLU A 465 18.22 4.64 -41.11
N THR A 466 18.35 5.59 -40.17
CA THR A 466 17.26 5.93 -39.23
C THR A 466 16.02 6.44 -39.98
N LYS A 467 16.22 7.31 -40.98
CA LYS A 467 15.14 7.83 -41.84
C LYS A 467 14.53 6.73 -42.71
N ALA A 468 15.36 5.88 -43.31
CA ALA A 468 14.94 4.77 -44.15
C ALA A 468 14.11 3.75 -43.36
N ALA A 469 14.45 3.53 -42.08
CA ALA A 469 13.66 2.72 -41.15
C ALA A 469 12.35 3.38 -40.69
N GLY A 470 12.08 4.64 -41.08
CA GLY A 470 10.86 5.38 -40.73
C GLY A 470 10.88 6.03 -39.35
N PHE A 471 12.04 6.11 -38.69
CA PHE A 471 12.18 6.76 -37.39
C PHE A 471 12.62 8.21 -37.53
N ILE A 472 12.15 9.04 -36.60
CA ILE A 472 12.56 10.45 -36.52
C ILE A 472 13.86 10.53 -35.70
N PRO A 473 14.98 11.05 -36.26
CA PRO A 473 16.25 11.09 -35.54
C PRO A 473 16.20 12.01 -34.31
N HIS A 474 16.78 11.55 -33.20
CA HIS A 474 16.67 12.24 -31.92
C HIS A 474 17.35 13.64 -31.93
N PRO A 475 16.79 14.69 -31.31
CA PRO A 475 17.35 16.05 -31.32
C PRO A 475 18.76 16.14 -30.72
N GLY A 476 19.05 15.31 -29.72
CA GLY A 476 20.39 15.20 -29.13
C GLY A 476 21.45 14.70 -30.11
N PHE A 477 21.06 13.90 -31.11
CA PHE A 477 21.96 13.45 -32.18
C PHE A 477 22.33 14.61 -33.11
N TYR A 478 21.36 15.34 -33.66
CA TYR A 478 21.63 16.54 -34.49
C TYR A 478 22.50 17.56 -33.77
N THR A 479 22.19 17.84 -32.49
CA THR A 479 22.99 18.74 -31.66
C THR A 479 24.46 18.29 -31.58
N SER A 480 24.68 16.98 -31.39
CA SER A 480 26.02 16.40 -31.27
C SER A 480 26.74 16.39 -32.62
N LEU A 481 26.05 16.03 -33.70
CA LEU A 481 26.58 16.00 -35.07
C LEU A 481 27.00 17.39 -35.55
N VAL A 482 26.13 18.40 -35.40
CA VAL A 482 26.42 19.79 -35.79
C VAL A 482 27.62 20.33 -35.00
N ARG A 483 27.66 20.10 -33.68
CA ARG A 483 28.80 20.49 -32.84
C ARG A 483 30.10 19.82 -33.28
N ARG A 484 30.05 18.53 -33.64
CA ARG A 484 31.21 17.75 -34.07
C ARG A 484 31.75 18.24 -35.42
N CYS A 485 30.87 18.42 -36.41
CA CYS A 485 31.22 18.94 -37.73
C CYS A 485 31.82 20.35 -37.64
N ALA A 486 31.20 21.24 -36.86
CA ALA A 486 31.74 22.57 -36.58
C ALA A 486 33.09 22.54 -35.82
N TRP A 487 33.31 21.53 -34.97
CA TRP A 487 34.60 21.34 -34.30
C TRP A 487 35.73 20.96 -35.26
N ARG A 488 35.40 20.16 -36.28
CA ARG A 488 36.31 19.64 -37.31
C ARG A 488 36.41 20.54 -38.55
N ASN A 489 35.70 21.66 -38.56
CA ASN A 489 35.62 22.60 -39.67
C ASN A 489 35.06 21.96 -40.97
N ASP A 490 34.08 21.10 -40.80
CA ASP A 490 33.38 20.38 -41.87
C ASP A 490 32.04 21.05 -42.18
N ASP A 491 31.88 21.55 -43.41
CA ASP A 491 30.71 22.30 -43.87
C ASP A 491 29.38 21.53 -43.81
N ARG A 492 29.41 20.21 -43.63
CA ARG A 492 28.20 19.37 -43.44
C ARG A 492 27.40 19.72 -42.19
N TRP A 493 27.90 20.57 -41.29
CA TRP A 493 27.11 21.13 -40.19
C TRP A 493 25.92 21.98 -40.66
N LYS A 494 26.02 22.63 -41.83
CA LYS A 494 24.96 23.49 -42.41
C LYS A 494 23.70 22.71 -42.78
N PRO A 495 23.75 21.68 -43.64
CA PRO A 495 22.57 20.89 -43.97
C PRO A 495 22.00 20.16 -42.75
N ALA A 496 22.84 19.69 -41.83
CA ALA A 496 22.37 19.07 -40.59
C ALA A 496 21.61 20.06 -39.68
N LEU A 497 22.00 21.34 -39.66
CA LEU A 497 21.29 22.39 -38.92
C LEU A 497 19.97 22.78 -39.60
N GLU A 498 19.94 22.86 -40.93
CA GLU A 498 18.72 23.13 -41.69
C GLU A 498 17.68 22.02 -41.52
N GLU A 499 18.13 20.77 -41.57
CA GLU A 499 17.27 19.61 -41.34
C GLU A 499 16.73 19.60 -39.90
N MET A 500 17.57 19.94 -38.91
CA MET A 500 17.14 20.11 -37.52
C MET A 500 16.05 21.19 -37.36
N LYS A 501 16.12 22.28 -38.13
CA LYS A 501 15.07 23.33 -38.16
C LYS A 501 13.79 22.84 -38.84
N ALA A 502 13.92 22.13 -39.96
CA ALA A 502 12.79 21.59 -40.70
C ALA A 502 11.97 20.60 -39.85
N GLN A 503 12.63 19.84 -38.97
CA GLN A 503 11.99 18.94 -38.00
C GLN A 503 11.39 19.66 -36.77
N GLY A 504 11.53 20.98 -36.66
CA GLY A 504 10.98 21.78 -35.56
C GLY A 504 11.76 21.68 -34.24
N TYR A 505 13.02 21.24 -34.26
CA TYR A 505 13.83 21.14 -33.04
C TYR A 505 14.40 22.48 -32.60
N GLY A 506 14.49 22.70 -31.29
CA GLY A 506 15.06 23.93 -30.72
C GLY A 506 16.55 24.09 -31.05
N THR A 507 16.90 25.08 -31.88
CA THR A 507 18.27 25.30 -32.36
C THR A 507 19.08 26.31 -31.55
N VAL A 508 18.46 27.02 -30.60
CA VAL A 508 19.05 28.15 -29.85
C VAL A 508 20.43 27.82 -29.26
N THR A 509 20.56 26.66 -28.61
CA THR A 509 21.82 26.23 -27.95
C THR A 509 22.93 25.92 -28.96
N VAL A 510 22.58 25.38 -30.12
CA VAL A 510 23.53 25.02 -31.19
C VAL A 510 23.94 26.26 -31.97
N GLU A 511 23.01 27.15 -32.27
CA GLU A 511 23.29 28.42 -32.94
C GLU A 511 24.17 29.34 -32.09
N LYS A 512 23.94 29.41 -30.78
CA LYS A 512 24.83 30.14 -29.85
C LYS A 512 26.25 29.59 -29.88
N PHE A 513 26.40 28.26 -29.92
CA PHE A 513 27.71 27.61 -30.06
C PHE A 513 28.38 27.95 -31.41
N LEU A 514 27.65 27.89 -32.52
CA LEU A 514 28.18 28.20 -33.84
C LEU A 514 28.59 29.68 -33.98
N ARG A 515 27.82 30.60 -33.38
CA ARG A 515 28.14 32.04 -33.31
C ARG A 515 29.40 32.30 -32.50
N SER A 516 29.59 31.59 -31.37
CA SER A 516 30.83 31.69 -30.59
C SER A 516 32.08 31.27 -31.37
N ARG A 517 31.91 30.50 -32.44
CA ARG A 517 32.98 30.09 -33.38
C ARG A 517 33.07 30.96 -34.64
N GLY A 518 32.21 31.95 -34.79
CA GLY A 518 32.16 32.79 -35.99
C GLY A 518 31.63 32.07 -37.24
N LEU A 519 30.98 30.91 -37.08
CA LEU A 519 30.44 30.11 -38.19
C LEU A 519 29.03 30.53 -38.63
N LEU A 520 28.31 31.27 -37.77
CA LEU A 520 27.04 31.90 -38.10
C LEU A 520 27.16 33.42 -37.92
N PRO A 521 26.53 34.24 -38.79
CA PRO A 521 26.43 35.67 -38.58
C PRO A 521 25.70 35.95 -37.27
N GLY A 522 26.17 36.95 -36.52
CA GLY A 522 25.47 37.43 -35.33
C GLY A 522 24.09 37.93 -35.74
N SER A 523 23.05 37.57 -34.98
CA SER A 523 21.79 38.28 -35.05
C SER A 523 22.05 39.70 -34.55
N ASP A 524 21.71 40.68 -35.36
CA ASP A 524 21.40 42.01 -34.90
C ASP A 524 20.43 41.87 -33.71
N GLY A 525 20.89 42.13 -32.49
CA GLY A 525 20.08 41.94 -31.29
C GLY A 525 20.79 41.92 -29.95
N ASP A 526 22.11 41.70 -29.88
CA ASP A 526 22.85 41.90 -28.62
C ASP A 526 24.20 42.55 -28.92
N VAL A 527 24.25 43.86 -28.68
CA VAL A 527 25.48 44.63 -28.56
C VAL A 527 26.03 44.42 -27.16
N PRO A 528 27.26 43.91 -27.01
CA PRO A 528 28.15 44.42 -25.99
C PRO A 528 29.20 45.28 -26.68
N SER A 529 29.13 46.57 -26.39
CA SER A 529 30.12 47.58 -26.75
C SER A 529 31.53 47.10 -26.38
N GLY A 530 32.40 46.97 -27.38
CA GLY A 530 33.83 46.73 -27.19
C GLY A 530 34.54 46.80 -28.54
N GLY A 531 35.11 47.97 -28.85
CA GLY A 531 35.72 48.31 -30.14
C GLY A 531 36.93 47.45 -30.54
N PRO A 532 37.49 47.71 -31.74
CA PRO A 532 38.32 46.77 -32.48
C PRO A 532 39.74 46.72 -31.91
N ARG A 533 40.31 45.51 -31.83
CA ARG A 533 41.77 45.38 -31.77
C ARG A 533 42.29 44.55 -32.94
N GLN A 534 43.09 45.26 -33.72
CA GLN A 534 43.82 44.85 -34.90
C GLN A 534 44.71 43.64 -34.61
N SER A 535 44.92 42.88 -35.67
CA SER A 535 46.01 41.95 -35.90
C SER A 535 47.38 42.56 -35.54
N SER A 536 48.14 41.88 -34.67
CA SER A 536 49.61 41.94 -34.70
C SER A 536 50.21 40.69 -34.07
N GLU A 537 50.87 39.91 -34.93
CA GLU A 537 52.17 39.26 -34.73
C GLU A 537 52.44 38.33 -33.53
N ARG A 538 52.96 37.15 -33.92
CA ARG A 538 53.73 36.20 -33.12
C ARG A 538 54.71 36.90 -32.16
N ARG A 539 54.79 36.41 -30.91
CA ARG A 539 56.07 36.16 -30.23
C ARG A 539 55.91 35.17 -29.06
N ASP A 540 56.90 34.29 -29.02
CA ASP A 540 57.26 33.21 -28.11
C ASP A 540 57.10 33.39 -26.58
N ARG A 541 56.88 32.22 -25.93
CA ARG A 541 57.23 31.75 -24.55
C ARG A 541 56.29 32.08 -23.36
N PRO A 542 56.36 31.31 -22.25
CA PRO A 542 56.58 29.86 -22.09
C PRO A 542 55.55 29.19 -21.11
N ALA A 543 55.59 27.85 -21.04
CA ALA A 543 54.71 27.00 -20.22
C ALA A 543 54.80 27.25 -18.69
N PRO A 544 53.71 27.05 -17.91
CA PRO A 544 53.78 27.14 -16.46
C PRO A 544 54.34 25.85 -15.85
N ARG A 545 55.26 26.05 -14.90
CA ARG A 545 56.03 25.05 -14.17
C ARG A 545 55.15 24.16 -13.29
N ARG A 546 55.47 22.87 -13.29
CA ARG A 546 55.23 21.93 -12.17
C ARG A 546 55.83 22.48 -10.88
N SER A 547 55.04 22.60 -9.83
CA SER A 547 55.54 22.69 -8.45
C SER A 547 55.26 21.38 -7.73
N GLN A 548 56.33 20.61 -7.56
CA GLN A 548 56.47 19.59 -6.53
C GLN A 548 56.19 20.22 -5.15
N LYS A 549 55.46 19.53 -4.29
CA LYS A 549 55.65 19.65 -2.85
C LYS A 549 55.83 18.23 -2.30
N ALA A 550 57.05 17.98 -1.87
CA ALA A 550 57.52 16.71 -1.33
C ALA A 550 56.99 16.50 0.10
N ALA A 551 56.90 15.22 0.44
CA ALA A 551 56.78 14.67 1.79
C ALA A 551 57.91 15.12 2.73
N ARG A 552 57.62 15.23 4.04
CA ARG A 552 58.35 14.51 5.10
C ARG A 552 57.81 14.77 6.52
N ASP A 553 58.06 13.76 7.36
CA ASP A 553 58.04 13.63 8.84
C ASP A 553 56.68 13.24 9.46
N ALA A 554 56.42 12.02 9.96
CA ALA A 554 57.11 11.05 10.85
C ALA A 554 56.86 11.29 12.37
N ASP A 555 56.53 10.19 13.05
CA ASP A 555 56.51 9.90 14.50
C ASP A 555 55.36 10.44 15.38
N VAL A 556 54.39 9.56 15.70
CA VAL A 556 54.15 8.85 16.99
C VAL A 556 52.88 7.99 16.87
#